data_AF-A0A8H4SVC9-F1
#
_entry.id   AF-A0A8H4SVC9-F1
#
_cell.length_a   1.000
_cell.length_b   1.000
_cell.length_c   1.000
_cell.angle_alpha   90.00
_cell.angle_beta   90.00
_cell.angle_gamma   90.00
#
_symmetry.space_group_name_H-M   'P 1'
#
loop_
_entity.id
_entity.type
_entity.pdbx_description
1 polymer ?
#
loop_
_entity_poly.entity_id
_entity_poly.type
_entity_poly.pdbx_seq_one_letter_code
_entity_poly.pdbx_strand_id
1 'polypeptide(L)'
;MDVLKSILPEAKGVLPYYMIILSIISIGNSLQTYTTLHFSRRVYNGKFVRNPKLPAKTDKFEPEDQINKLVPAQNDPKATDQLTPLAGRLFGTWTLITCVVRCYAAYNLHIGPVYTIAYWTYIVALGHFASELFVFKTMTFGLPQYFPFTLASISLIWMPLVRDYYVEYN
;
A
#
# COMPACT_ATOMS: atom_id res chain seq x y z
N MET A 1 -11.78 31.47 3.41
CA MET A 1 -12.61 30.26 3.63
C MET A 1 -13.30 29.79 2.36
N ASP A 2 -13.44 30.64 1.33
CA ASP A 2 -14.18 30.33 0.10
C ASP A 2 -13.48 29.33 -0.82
N VAL A 3 -12.14 29.36 -0.92
CA VAL A 3 -11.36 28.40 -1.72
C VAL A 3 -11.43 26.97 -1.16
N LEU A 4 -11.51 26.83 0.17
CA LEU A 4 -11.66 25.51 0.82
C LEU A 4 -13.05 24.92 0.56
N LYS A 5 -14.10 25.76 0.53
CA LYS A 5 -15.46 25.31 0.21
C LYS A 5 -15.62 24.89 -1.26
N SER A 6 -14.91 25.54 -2.19
CA SER A 6 -15.02 25.18 -3.61
C SER A 6 -14.28 23.89 -3.98
N ILE A 7 -13.31 23.47 -3.17
CA ILE A 7 -12.51 22.27 -3.42
C ILE A 7 -13.00 21.07 -2.59
N LEU A 8 -13.55 21.28 -1.39
CA LEU A 8 -14.03 20.17 -0.58
C LEU A 8 -15.39 19.66 -1.09
N PRO A 9 -15.64 18.34 -1.02
CA PRO A 9 -16.94 17.80 -1.39
C PRO A 9 -18.02 18.37 -0.47
N GLU A 10 -19.16 18.78 -1.03
CA GLU A 10 -20.41 19.02 -0.26
C GLU A 10 -20.99 17.66 0.16
N ALA A 11 -20.25 16.99 1.03
CA ALA A 11 -20.43 15.58 1.34
C ALA A 11 -21.42 15.39 2.49
N LYS A 12 -22.36 14.46 2.28
CA LYS A 12 -23.15 13.84 3.35
C LYS A 12 -22.19 13.09 4.27
N GLY A 13 -22.08 13.45 5.55
CA GLY A 13 -21.23 12.75 6.52
C GLY A 13 -19.72 12.99 6.37
N VAL A 14 -18.91 12.23 7.12
CA VAL A 14 -17.47 12.50 7.31
C VAL A 14 -16.52 11.66 6.43
N LEU A 15 -17.00 10.57 5.82
CA LEU A 15 -16.16 9.62 5.07
C LEU A 15 -15.46 10.24 3.84
N PRO A 16 -16.10 11.14 3.06
CA PRO A 16 -15.43 11.86 1.98
C PRO A 16 -14.19 12.64 2.43
N TYR A 17 -14.28 13.36 3.55
CA TYR A 17 -13.14 14.12 4.08
C TYR A 17 -12.01 13.20 4.53
N TYR A 18 -12.34 12.06 5.14
CA TYR A 18 -11.35 11.04 5.47
C TYR A 18 -10.63 10.52 4.21
N MET A 19 -11.35 10.25 3.12
CA MET A 19 -10.75 9.85 1.85
C MET A 19 -9.83 10.92 1.26
N ILE A 20 -10.19 12.20 1.35
CA ILE A 20 -9.33 13.32 0.92
C ILE A 20 -8.05 13.40 1.75
N ILE A 21 -8.15 13.29 3.09
CA ILE A 21 -6.97 13.30 3.97
C ILE A 21 -6.03 12.15 3.63
N LEU A 22 -6.55 10.93 3.48
CA LEU A 22 -5.75 9.78 3.09
C LEU A 22 -5.11 9.94 1.70
N SER A 23 -5.81 10.60 0.78
CA SER A 23 -5.32 10.90 -0.56
C SER A 23 -4.13 11.88 -0.51
N ILE A 24 -4.21 12.94 0.30
CA ILE A 24 -3.09 13.88 0.50
C ILE A 24 -1.86 13.15 1.06
N ILE A 25 -2.04 12.31 2.08
CA ILE A 25 -0.95 11.48 2.65
C ILE A 25 -0.33 10.60 1.56
N SER A 26 -1.16 10.06 0.66
CA SER A 26 -0.73 9.14 -0.39
C SER A 26 0.02 9.84 -1.51
N ILE A 27 -0.35 11.08 -1.87
CA ILE A 27 0.42 11.91 -2.80
C ILE A 27 1.81 12.18 -2.21
N GLY A 28 1.88 12.59 -0.94
CA GLY A 28 3.16 12.79 -0.25
C GLY A 28 4.02 11.52 -0.23
N ASN A 29 3.42 10.37 0.11
CA ASN A 29 4.10 9.08 0.08
C ASN A 29 4.59 8.71 -1.33
N SER A 30 3.77 8.93 -2.36
CA SER A 30 4.13 8.67 -3.75
C SER A 30 5.36 9.50 -4.15
N LEU A 31 5.31 10.82 -3.98
CA LEU A 31 6.45 11.71 -4.29
C LEU A 31 7.72 11.33 -3.51
N GLN A 32 7.56 10.97 -2.24
CA GLN A 32 8.66 10.54 -1.40
C GLN A 32 9.34 9.27 -1.96
N THR A 33 8.57 8.28 -2.42
CA THR A 33 9.15 7.02 -2.95
C THR A 33 9.93 7.19 -4.27
N TYR A 34 9.67 8.29 -4.99
CA TYR A 34 10.43 8.68 -6.18
C TYR A 34 11.73 9.42 -5.86
N THR A 35 11.87 9.98 -4.65
CA THR A 35 13.02 10.79 -4.24
C THR A 35 13.92 10.07 -3.24
N THR A 36 13.37 9.18 -2.41
CA THR A 36 14.13 8.46 -1.39
C THR A 36 13.54 7.09 -1.07
N LEU A 37 14.41 6.13 -0.75
CA LEU A 37 14.03 4.80 -0.27
C LEU A 37 13.94 4.72 1.26
N HIS A 38 14.33 5.77 1.98
CA HIS A 38 14.54 5.73 3.43
C HIS A 38 13.33 5.16 4.20
N PHE A 39 12.14 5.69 3.95
CA PHE A 39 10.94 5.27 4.67
C PHE A 39 10.40 3.93 4.22
N SER A 40 10.40 3.66 2.92
CA SER A 40 9.98 2.36 2.40
C SER A 40 10.89 1.24 2.90
N ARG A 41 12.19 1.49 3.12
CA ARG A 41 13.12 0.52 3.75
C ARG A 41 12.79 0.24 5.21
N ARG A 42 12.18 1.21 5.91
CA ARG A 42 11.72 1.02 7.29
C ARG A 42 10.47 0.15 7.34
N VAL A 43 9.60 0.24 6.34
CA VAL A 43 8.42 -0.63 6.17
C VAL A 43 8.86 -2.04 5.73
N TYR A 44 9.67 -2.13 4.68
CA TYR A 44 10.22 -3.38 4.14
C TYR A 44 11.63 -3.64 4.70
N ASN A 45 11.70 -3.90 6.00
CA ASN A 45 12.94 -4.05 6.77
C ASN A 45 13.41 -5.51 6.93
N GLY A 46 12.77 -6.46 6.25
CA GLY A 46 13.19 -7.86 6.19
C GLY A 46 14.53 -7.99 5.48
N LYS A 47 15.46 -8.77 6.05
CA LYS A 47 16.80 -9.00 5.49
C LYS A 47 16.95 -10.40 4.92
N PHE A 48 17.71 -10.50 3.83
CA PHE A 48 17.84 -11.71 3.02
C PHE A 48 19.28 -11.93 2.56
N VAL A 49 19.59 -13.20 2.28
CA VAL A 49 20.82 -13.65 1.63
C VAL A 49 20.49 -14.48 0.39
N ARG A 50 21.46 -14.63 -0.53
CA ARG A 50 21.33 -15.52 -1.68
C ARG A 50 21.06 -16.94 -1.22
N ASN A 51 20.09 -17.59 -1.84
CA ASN A 51 19.73 -18.97 -1.53
C ASN A 51 20.89 -19.92 -1.90
N PRO A 52 21.55 -20.57 -0.92
CA PRO A 52 22.69 -21.44 -1.19
C PRO A 52 22.29 -22.76 -1.86
N LYS A 53 20.99 -23.08 -1.90
CA LYS A 53 20.47 -24.30 -2.51
C LYS A 53 20.23 -24.17 -4.01
N LEU A 54 20.38 -22.98 -4.60
CA LEU A 54 20.24 -22.81 -6.04
C LEU A 54 21.46 -23.36 -6.78
N PRO A 55 21.26 -24.15 -7.86
CA PRO A 55 22.36 -24.63 -8.67
C PRO A 55 23.03 -23.48 -9.45
N ALA A 56 24.20 -23.76 -10.02
CA ALA A 56 24.89 -22.81 -10.89
C ALA A 56 24.11 -22.59 -12.20
N LYS A 57 24.40 -21.47 -12.88
CA LYS A 57 23.82 -21.15 -14.18
C LYS A 57 24.15 -22.24 -15.21
N THR A 58 23.17 -22.58 -16.03
CA THR A 58 23.30 -23.45 -17.20
C THR A 58 22.52 -22.86 -18.38
N ASP A 59 22.66 -23.43 -19.57
CA ASP A 59 21.91 -22.98 -20.77
C ASP A 59 20.39 -23.05 -20.60
N LYS A 60 19.89 -23.87 -19.66
CA LYS A 60 18.46 -24.05 -19.37
C LYS A 60 18.04 -23.49 -18.01
N PHE A 61 18.97 -22.92 -17.24
CA PHE A 61 18.71 -22.47 -15.87
C PHE A 61 19.44 -21.18 -15.54
N GLU A 62 18.66 -20.13 -15.25
CA GLU A 62 19.16 -18.85 -14.76
C GLU A 62 18.76 -18.68 -13.27
N PRO A 63 19.73 -18.77 -12.33
CA PRO A 63 19.47 -18.59 -10.90
C PRO A 63 18.88 -17.22 -10.57
N GLU A 64 19.21 -16.17 -11.33
CA GLU A 64 18.72 -14.82 -11.07
C GLU A 64 17.24 -14.60 -11.42
N ASP A 65 16.65 -15.48 -12.23
CA ASP A 65 15.24 -15.45 -12.61
C ASP A 65 14.35 -16.21 -11.61
N GLN A 66 14.95 -16.88 -10.62
CA GLN A 66 14.20 -17.68 -9.65
C GLN A 66 13.54 -16.81 -8.58
N ILE A 67 12.26 -17.07 -8.31
CA ILE A 67 11.48 -16.36 -7.26
C ILE A 67 12.02 -16.63 -5.84
N ASN A 68 12.71 -17.75 -5.63
CA ASN A 68 13.30 -18.15 -4.36
C ASN A 68 14.82 -17.89 -4.31
N LYS A 69 15.35 -16.97 -5.12
CA LYS A 69 16.78 -16.63 -5.15
C LYS A 69 17.29 -15.99 -3.86
N LEU A 70 16.40 -15.45 -3.06
CA LEU A 70 16.68 -14.89 -1.73
C LEU A 70 15.95 -15.68 -0.65
N VAL A 71 16.59 -15.89 0.49
CA VAL A 71 16.01 -16.51 1.68
C VAL A 71 16.14 -15.58 2.90
N PRO A 72 15.15 -15.55 3.81
CA PRO A 72 15.19 -14.69 4.99
C PRO A 72 16.41 -14.97 5.89
N ALA A 73 17.05 -13.90 6.37
CA ALA A 73 18.25 -13.93 7.21
C ALA A 73 18.34 -12.65 8.07
N GLN A 74 17.35 -12.43 8.94
CA GLN A 74 17.17 -11.15 9.66
C GLN A 74 18.38 -10.70 10.51
N ASN A 75 19.11 -11.66 11.09
CA ASN A 75 20.20 -11.41 12.03
C ASN A 75 21.59 -11.56 11.42
N ASP A 76 21.69 -11.80 10.11
CA ASP A 76 22.97 -11.94 9.44
C ASP A 76 23.52 -10.56 9.06
N PRO A 77 24.74 -10.18 9.50
CA PRO A 77 25.33 -8.88 9.20
C PRO A 77 25.61 -8.66 7.71
N LYS A 78 25.64 -9.73 6.90
CA LYS A 78 25.81 -9.68 5.44
C LYS A 78 24.47 -9.62 4.70
N ALA A 79 23.34 -9.75 5.40
CA ALA A 79 22.02 -9.74 4.77
C ALA A 79 21.56 -8.33 4.39
N THR A 80 20.78 -8.25 3.31
CA THR A 80 20.32 -6.98 2.73
C THR A 80 18.81 -6.99 2.55
N ASP A 81 18.18 -5.82 2.50
CA ASP A 81 16.76 -5.72 2.16
C ASP A 81 16.55 -5.85 0.64
N GLN A 82 15.34 -6.25 0.25
CA GLN A 82 14.97 -6.41 -1.17
C GLN A 82 14.51 -5.10 -1.82
N LEU A 83 14.52 -3.97 -1.11
CA LEU A 83 13.97 -2.73 -1.61
C LEU A 83 14.95 -2.02 -2.57
N THR A 84 14.59 -2.05 -3.85
CA THR A 84 15.32 -1.38 -4.93
C THR A 84 14.69 -0.03 -5.30
N PRO A 85 15.42 0.87 -5.99
CA PRO A 85 14.86 2.10 -6.55
C PRO A 85 13.67 1.86 -7.48
N LEU A 86 13.70 0.79 -8.28
CA LEU A 86 12.60 0.44 -9.17
C LEU A 86 11.36 0.04 -8.37
N ALA A 87 11.51 -0.84 -7.37
CA ALA A 87 10.42 -1.26 -6.50
C ALA A 87 9.80 -0.06 -5.74
N GLY A 88 10.63 0.89 -5.28
CA GLY A 88 10.16 2.14 -4.67
C GLY A 88 9.24 2.94 -5.60
N ARG A 89 9.63 3.16 -6.86
CA ARG A 89 8.79 3.86 -7.84
C ARG A 89 7.50 3.12 -8.17
N LEU A 90 7.56 1.78 -8.31
CA LEU A 90 6.36 0.96 -8.54
C LEU A 90 5.37 1.06 -7.37
N PHE A 91 5.87 1.01 -6.14
CA PHE A 91 5.05 1.24 -4.94
C PHE A 91 4.43 2.65 -4.96
N GLY A 92 5.21 3.68 -5.31
CA GLY A 92 4.71 5.05 -5.45
C GLY A 92 3.60 5.20 -6.49
N THR A 93 3.75 4.57 -7.65
CA THR A 93 2.73 4.57 -8.71
C THR A 93 1.45 3.86 -8.25
N TRP A 94 1.58 2.70 -7.61
CA TRP A 94 0.44 1.97 -7.06
C TRP A 94 -0.32 2.79 -6.00
N THR A 95 0.40 3.46 -5.11
CA THR A 95 -0.16 4.39 -4.11
C THR A 95 -0.89 5.56 -4.77
N LEU A 96 -0.34 6.11 -5.87
CA LEU A 96 -0.96 7.19 -6.62
C LEU A 96 -2.26 6.75 -7.32
N ILE A 97 -2.29 5.55 -7.91
CA ILE A 97 -3.52 5.00 -8.50
C ILE A 97 -4.60 4.87 -7.42
N THR A 98 -4.25 4.35 -6.25
CA THR A 98 -5.17 4.24 -5.11
C THR A 98 -5.63 5.60 -4.59
N CYS A 99 -4.76 6.62 -4.66
CA CYS A 99 -5.14 8.01 -4.39
C CYS A 99 -6.18 8.53 -5.38
N VAL A 100 -5.99 8.32 -6.68
CA VAL A 100 -6.96 8.77 -7.71
C VAL A 100 -8.34 8.16 -7.46
N VAL A 101 -8.40 6.85 -7.16
CA VAL A 101 -9.66 6.17 -6.81
C VAL A 101 -10.33 6.82 -5.60
N ARG A 102 -9.59 7.09 -4.52
CA ARG A 102 -10.14 7.72 -3.30
C ARG A 102 -10.57 9.16 -3.52
N CYS A 103 -9.80 9.95 -4.27
CA CYS A 103 -10.20 11.30 -4.67
C CYS A 103 -11.53 11.27 -5.43
N TYR A 104 -11.66 10.38 -6.42
CA TYR A 104 -12.89 10.27 -7.19
C TYR A 104 -14.07 9.78 -6.33
N ALA A 105 -13.83 8.77 -5.48
CA ALA A 105 -14.84 8.22 -4.59
C ALA A 105 -15.35 9.24 -3.58
N ALA A 106 -14.50 10.14 -3.06
CA ALA A 106 -14.89 11.17 -2.10
C ALA A 106 -16.07 12.04 -2.60
N TYR A 107 -16.18 12.27 -3.91
CA TYR A 107 -17.30 13.05 -4.49
C TYR A 107 -18.48 12.18 -4.94
N ASN A 108 -18.33 10.85 -4.94
CA ASN A 108 -19.23 9.92 -5.61
C ASN A 108 -19.62 8.71 -4.75
N LEU A 109 -19.57 8.82 -3.41
CA LEU A 109 -19.91 7.71 -2.51
C LEU A 109 -21.37 7.25 -2.59
N HIS A 110 -22.24 8.07 -3.17
CA HIS A 110 -23.64 7.72 -3.44
C HIS A 110 -23.80 6.68 -4.54
N ILE A 111 -22.75 6.42 -5.32
CA ILE A 111 -22.68 5.41 -6.38
C ILE A 111 -22.09 4.11 -5.82
N GLY A 112 -22.89 3.05 -5.75
CA GLY A 112 -22.51 1.76 -5.18
C GLY A 112 -21.20 1.17 -5.75
N PRO A 113 -21.05 1.07 -7.09
CA PRO A 113 -19.80 0.60 -7.70
C PRO A 113 -18.56 1.43 -7.35
N VAL A 114 -18.70 2.76 -7.23
CA VAL A 114 -17.58 3.66 -6.87
C VAL A 114 -17.20 3.48 -5.39
N TYR A 115 -18.19 3.31 -4.52
CA TYR A 115 -17.97 2.98 -3.12
C TYR A 115 -17.21 1.65 -2.99
N THR A 116 -17.66 0.63 -3.72
CA THR A 116 -17.09 -0.72 -3.71
C THR A 116 -15.66 -0.74 -4.24
N ILE A 117 -15.35 -0.05 -5.34
CA ILE A 117 -13.97 -0.03 -5.86
C ILE A 117 -13.02 0.68 -4.89
N ALA A 118 -13.46 1.76 -4.23
CA ALA A 118 -12.68 2.41 -3.18
C ALA A 118 -12.43 1.46 -1.99
N TYR A 119 -13.47 0.75 -1.55
CA TYR A 119 -13.36 -0.27 -0.51
C TYR A 119 -12.34 -1.37 -0.86
N TRP A 120 -12.36 -1.87 -2.09
CA TRP A 120 -11.41 -2.87 -2.57
C TRP A 120 -9.96 -2.41 -2.55
N THR A 121 -9.68 -1.12 -2.73
CA THR A 121 -8.29 -0.63 -2.60
C THR A 121 -7.72 -0.86 -1.21
N TYR A 122 -8.54 -0.78 -0.15
CA TYR A 122 -8.10 -1.09 1.21
C TYR A 122 -7.94 -2.59 1.45
N ILE A 123 -8.78 -3.43 0.82
CA ILE A 123 -8.63 -4.89 0.87
C ILE A 123 -7.29 -5.29 0.26
N VAL A 124 -6.99 -4.79 -0.95
CA VAL A 124 -5.74 -5.07 -1.65
C VAL A 124 -4.54 -4.58 -0.85
N ALA A 125 -4.62 -3.37 -0.28
CA ALA A 125 -3.55 -2.82 0.56
C ALA A 125 -3.28 -3.70 1.80
N LEU A 126 -4.31 -4.06 2.57
CA LEU A 126 -4.15 -4.92 3.75
C LEU A 126 -3.65 -6.31 3.36
N GLY A 127 -4.19 -6.90 2.29
CA GLY A 127 -3.77 -8.20 1.78
C GLY A 127 -2.29 -8.21 1.38
N HIS A 128 -1.83 -7.18 0.66
CA HIS A 128 -0.42 -7.00 0.31
C HIS A 128 0.46 -6.94 1.56
N PHE A 129 0.18 -6.03 2.50
CA PHE A 129 0.98 -5.91 3.72
C PHE A 129 0.91 -7.19 4.59
N ALA A 130 -0.22 -7.87 4.65
CA ALA A 130 -0.31 -9.16 5.34
C ALA A 130 0.57 -10.23 4.67
N SER A 131 0.58 -10.33 3.34
CA SER A 131 1.44 -11.28 2.62
C SER A 131 2.94 -10.97 2.81
N GLU A 132 3.31 -9.70 2.80
CA GLU A 132 4.68 -9.25 3.00
C GLU A 132 5.17 -9.56 4.44
N LEU A 133 4.25 -9.55 5.42
CA LEU A 133 4.54 -9.90 6.81
C LEU A 133 4.61 -11.42 7.05
N PHE A 134 3.59 -12.16 6.63
CA PHE A 134 3.42 -13.57 7.00
C PHE A 134 4.00 -14.56 6.00
N VAL A 135 4.04 -14.21 4.72
CA VAL A 135 4.46 -15.11 3.63
C VAL A 135 5.86 -14.76 3.16
N PHE A 136 6.08 -13.54 2.66
CA PHE A 136 7.35 -13.13 2.05
C PHE A 136 8.40 -12.68 3.05
N LYS A 137 7.98 -12.33 4.28
CA LYS A 137 8.86 -11.94 5.40
C LYS A 137 9.78 -10.75 5.05
N THR A 138 9.31 -9.89 4.16
CA THR A 138 9.98 -8.65 3.73
C THR A 138 9.77 -7.52 4.72
N MET A 139 8.89 -7.70 5.72
CA MET A 139 8.75 -6.82 6.86
C MET A 139 8.75 -7.59 8.18
N THR A 140 9.18 -6.93 9.25
CA THR A 140 8.85 -7.29 10.63
C THR A 140 7.71 -6.43 11.13
N PHE A 141 7.04 -6.84 12.22
CA PHE A 141 5.98 -6.04 12.81
C PHE A 141 6.56 -5.01 13.79
N GLY A 142 6.53 -3.74 13.42
CA GLY A 142 7.05 -2.63 14.21
C GLY A 142 6.38 -1.29 13.91
N LEU A 143 6.92 -0.22 14.48
CA LEU A 143 6.35 1.13 14.39
C LEU A 143 6.04 1.60 12.95
N PRO A 144 6.94 1.44 11.96
CA PRO A 144 6.66 1.83 10.57
C PRO A 144 5.47 1.09 9.93
N GLN A 145 5.21 -0.15 10.35
CA GLN A 145 4.18 -1.02 9.79
C GLN A 145 2.81 -0.78 10.45
N TYR A 146 2.76 -0.40 11.74
CA TYR A 146 1.49 -0.11 12.40
C TYR A 146 0.64 0.92 11.63
N PHE A 147 1.28 1.96 11.09
CA PHE A 147 0.57 3.02 10.38
C PHE A 147 -0.29 2.52 9.19
N PRO A 148 0.27 1.82 8.17
CA PRO A 148 -0.54 1.31 7.07
C PRO A 148 -1.59 0.27 7.52
N PHE A 149 -1.26 -0.60 8.48
CA PHE A 149 -2.21 -1.59 9.00
C PHE A 149 -3.41 -0.91 9.69
N THR A 150 -3.17 0.11 10.52
CA THR A 150 -4.24 0.83 11.23
C THR A 150 -5.16 1.56 10.25
N LEU A 151 -4.63 2.31 9.28
CA LEU A 151 -5.46 3.05 8.33
C LEU A 151 -6.31 2.14 7.44
N ALA A 152 -5.73 1.04 6.96
CA ALA A 152 -6.46 0.04 6.18
C ALA A 152 -7.54 -0.63 7.04
N SER A 153 -7.23 -1.01 8.28
CA SER A 153 -8.19 -1.67 9.18
C SER A 153 -9.37 -0.76 9.54
N ILE A 154 -9.12 0.52 9.84
CA ILE A 154 -10.18 1.51 10.08
C ILE A 154 -11.11 1.58 8.87
N SER A 155 -10.56 1.70 7.66
CA SER A 155 -11.35 1.79 6.43
C SER A 155 -12.15 0.51 6.18
N LEU A 156 -11.54 -0.65 6.42
CA LEU A 156 -12.14 -1.96 6.19
C LEU A 156 -13.31 -2.27 7.13
N ILE A 157 -13.26 -1.75 8.35
CA ILE A 157 -14.34 -1.87 9.34
C ILE A 157 -15.39 -0.79 9.09
N TRP A 158 -14.98 0.46 8.91
CA TRP A 158 -15.89 1.59 8.89
C TRP A 158 -16.74 1.63 7.62
N MET A 159 -16.13 1.46 6.44
CA MET A 159 -16.85 1.61 5.18
C MET A 159 -18.04 0.63 5.04
N PRO A 160 -17.95 -0.67 5.38
CA PRO A 160 -19.11 -1.54 5.35
C PRO A 160 -20.22 -1.09 6.31
N LEU A 161 -19.85 -0.65 7.53
CA LEU A 161 -20.81 -0.26 8.57
C LEU A 161 -21.65 0.96 8.19
N VAL A 162 -21.11 1.87 7.37
CA VAL A 162 -21.81 3.08 6.95
C VAL A 162 -22.28 3.03 5.50
N ARG A 163 -22.14 1.90 4.81
CA ARG A 163 -22.45 1.80 3.37
C ARG A 163 -23.84 2.33 3.03
N ASP A 164 -24.86 1.89 3.76
CA ASP A 164 -26.26 2.26 3.49
C ASP A 164 -26.57 3.73 3.81
N TYR A 165 -25.71 4.39 4.59
CA TYR A 165 -25.81 5.84 4.81
C TYR A 165 -25.35 6.62 3.57
N TYR A 166 -24.37 6.11 2.82
CA TYR A 166 -23.80 6.82 1.68
C TYR A 166 -24.40 6.39 0.34
N VAL A 167 -24.53 5.09 0.09
CA VAL A 167 -24.92 4.53 -1.22
C VAL A 167 -26.42 4.68 -1.46
N GLU A 168 -26.78 5.26 -2.60
CA GLU A 168 -28.18 5.52 -2.98
C GLU A 168 -28.62 4.67 -4.17
N TYR A 169 -27.70 4.32 -5.08
CA TYR A 169 -27.97 3.46 -6.23
C TYR A 169 -26.79 2.53 -6.55
N ASN A 170 -27.09 1.33 -7.07
CA ASN A 170 -26.13 0.30 -7.45
C ASN A 170 -25.99 0.19 -8.97
#